data_AF-A0A3D3IAV3-F1
#
_entry.id   AF-A0A3D3IAV3-F1
#
_cell.length_a   1.000
_cell.length_b   1.000
_cell.length_c   1.000
_cell.angle_alpha   90.00
_cell.angle_beta   90.00
_cell.angle_gamma   90.00
#
_symmetry.space_group_name_H-M   'P 1'
#
loop_
_entity.id
_entity.type
_entity.pdbx_description
1 polymer ?
#
loop_
_entity_poly.entity_id
_entity_poly.type
_entity_poly.pdbx_seq_one_letter_code
_entity_poly.pdbx_strand_id
1 'polypeptide(L)'
;MSTAAKKVLPLIVLAQFACTSLWFAGNAVLPELQKEFELTARSLGDLTSSVQFGFIVGTLVFALLTISDRFSPSKVFFVCALAGALVNFSITFVSSGWLLFPLRGFVGFFLAGIYPVGMKISSDYFEKGLGKAL
;
A
#
# COMPACT_ATOMS: atom_id res chain seq x y z
N MET A 1 27.62 12.28 -0.85
CA MET A 1 26.36 12.00 -0.11
C MET A 1 26.63 12.20 1.36
N SER A 2 25.86 13.06 2.04
CA SER A 2 25.92 13.19 3.51
C SER A 2 25.76 11.80 4.15
N THR A 3 26.49 11.52 5.23
CA THR A 3 26.47 10.24 5.97
C THR A 3 25.05 9.83 6.39
N ALA A 4 24.14 10.80 6.55
CA ALA A 4 22.72 10.58 6.80
C ALA A 4 21.99 9.94 5.61
N ALA A 5 22.27 10.37 4.37
CA ALA A 5 21.59 9.87 3.17
C ALA A 5 21.87 8.38 2.90
N LYS A 6 23.05 7.87 3.29
CA LYS A 6 23.38 6.44 3.16
C LYS A 6 22.55 5.52 4.07
N LYS A 7 22.05 6.03 5.21
CA LYS A 7 21.22 5.25 6.15
C LYS A 7 19.72 5.35 5.85
N VAL A 8 19.29 6.46 5.27
CA VAL A 8 17.87 6.74 4.98
C VAL A 8 17.36 5.90 3.81
N LEU A 9 18.16 5.69 2.74
CA LEU A 9 17.70 4.92 1.58
C LEU A 9 17.39 3.45 1.91
N PRO A 10 18.26 2.68 2.60
CA PRO A 10 17.92 1.32 3.00
C PRO A 10 16.68 1.26 3.89
N LEU A 11 16.47 2.25 4.75
CA LEU A 11 15.27 2.34 5.58
C LEU A 11 14.00 2.54 4.74
N ILE A 12 14.03 3.45 3.75
CA ILE A 12 12.91 3.66 2.84
C ILE A 12 12.64 2.40 2.02
N VAL A 13 13.67 1.73 1.52
CA VAL A 13 13.53 0.48 0.76
C VAL A 13 12.88 -0.61 1.61
N LEU A 14 13.35 -0.81 2.85
CA LEU A 14 12.76 -1.78 3.77
C LEU A 14 11.32 -1.43 4.14
N ALA A 15 11.03 -0.16 4.40
CA ALA A 15 9.68 0.31 4.68
C ALA A 15 8.76 0.10 3.47
N GLN A 16 9.21 0.44 2.27
CA GLN A 16 8.46 0.25 1.03
C GLN A 16 8.19 -1.22 0.77
N PHE A 17 9.19 -2.09 0.93
CA PHE A 17 9.05 -3.54 0.82
C PHE A 17 8.03 -4.10 1.82
N ALA A 18 8.14 -3.71 3.09
CA ALA A 18 7.20 -4.14 4.12
C ALA A 18 5.77 -3.68 3.80
N CYS A 19 5.59 -2.47 3.31
CA CYS A 19 4.27 -1.93 3.01
C CYS A 19 3.67 -2.50 1.70
N THR A 20 4.48 -2.73 0.65
CA THR A 20 3.98 -3.32 -0.60
C THR A 20 3.69 -4.82 -0.45
N SER A 21 4.18 -5.46 0.62
CA SER A 21 3.78 -6.82 0.97
C SER A 21 2.26 -6.97 1.14
N LEU A 22 1.56 -5.91 1.60
CA LEU A 22 0.10 -5.89 1.72
C LEU A 22 -0.61 -6.21 0.39
N TRP A 23 0.01 -5.84 -0.73
CA TRP A 23 -0.50 -6.17 -2.06
C TRP A 23 -0.01 -7.53 -2.55
N PHE A 24 1.31 -7.75 -2.56
CA PHE A 24 1.90 -8.94 -3.18
C PHE A 24 1.62 -10.21 -2.38
N ALA A 25 1.81 -10.19 -1.06
CA ALA A 25 1.49 -11.33 -0.22
C ALA A 25 -0.02 -11.60 -0.21
N GLY A 26 -0.84 -10.55 -0.19
CA GLY A 26 -2.29 -10.66 -0.29
C GLY A 26 -2.76 -11.32 -1.60
N ASN A 27 -2.08 -11.07 -2.72
CA ASN A 27 -2.36 -11.73 -3.99
C ASN A 27 -1.85 -13.18 -4.03
N ALA A 28 -0.75 -13.47 -3.34
CA ALA A 28 -0.18 -14.82 -3.29
C ALA A 28 -1.10 -15.82 -2.56
N VAL A 29 -1.83 -15.34 -1.54
CA VAL A 29 -2.76 -16.18 -0.74
C VAL A 29 -4.20 -16.21 -1.28
N LEU A 30 -4.45 -15.61 -2.45
CA LEU A 30 -5.79 -15.58 -3.04
C LEU A 30 -6.38 -16.98 -3.30
N PRO A 31 -5.64 -17.98 -3.82
CA PRO A 31 -6.16 -19.34 -3.99
C PRO A 31 -6.58 -20.00 -2.66
N GLU A 32 -5.85 -19.72 -1.57
CA GLU A 32 -6.17 -20.21 -0.23
C GLU A 32 -7.44 -19.54 0.30
N LEU A 33 -7.56 -18.21 0.14
CA LEU A 33 -8.80 -17.48 0.47
C LEU A 33 -9.99 -17.96 -0.34
N GLN A 34 -9.78 -18.33 -1.61
CA GLN A 34 -10.84 -18.89 -2.44
C GLN A 34 -11.38 -20.20 -1.86
N LYS A 35 -10.49 -21.07 -1.40
CA LYS A 35 -10.86 -22.36 -0.79
C LYS A 35 -11.54 -22.17 0.57
N GLU A 36 -10.98 -21.31 1.42
CA GLU A 36 -11.47 -21.06 2.79
C GLU A 36 -12.87 -20.45 2.80
N PHE A 37 -13.15 -19.50 1.89
CA PHE A 37 -14.43 -18.80 1.83
C PHE A 37 -15.36 -19.32 0.72
N GLU A 38 -15.07 -20.49 0.14
CA GLU A 38 -15.83 -21.14 -0.94
C GLU A 38 -16.16 -20.18 -2.11
N LEU A 39 -15.20 -19.33 -2.49
CA LEU A 39 -15.41 -18.30 -3.50
C LEU A 39 -15.40 -18.88 -4.93
N THR A 40 -16.20 -18.27 -5.80
CA THR A 40 -16.18 -18.62 -7.23
C THR A 40 -14.83 -18.26 -7.87
N ALA A 41 -14.46 -18.94 -8.95
CA ALA A 41 -13.21 -18.64 -9.68
C ALA A 41 -13.15 -17.18 -10.18
N ARG A 42 -14.30 -16.58 -10.49
CA ARG A 42 -14.41 -15.17 -10.90
C ARG A 42 -14.05 -14.21 -9.75
N SER A 43 -14.35 -14.59 -8.51
CA SER A 43 -14.14 -13.75 -7.33
C SER A 43 -12.66 -13.40 -7.09
N LEU A 44 -11.72 -14.20 -7.59
CA LEU A 44 -10.29 -13.88 -7.54
C LEU A 44 -9.94 -12.61 -8.32
N GLY A 45 -10.53 -12.49 -9.52
CA GLY A 45 -10.41 -11.30 -10.36
C GLY A 45 -11.04 -10.10 -9.65
N ASP A 46 -12.26 -10.28 -9.14
CA ASP A 46 -12.99 -9.21 -8.44
C ASP A 46 -12.26 -8.74 -7.16
N LEU A 47 -11.64 -9.64 -6.39
CA LEU A 47 -10.82 -9.29 -5.22
C LEU A 47 -9.57 -8.51 -5.60
N THR A 48 -8.94 -8.84 -6.73
CA THR A 48 -7.79 -8.10 -7.26
C THR A 48 -8.22 -6.72 -7.77
N SER A 49 -9.32 -6.65 -8.50
CA SER A 49 -9.93 -5.41 -8.97
C SER A 49 -10.35 -4.52 -7.82
N SER A 50 -10.79 -5.07 -6.68
CA SER A 50 -11.11 -4.28 -5.49
C SER A 50 -9.91 -3.50 -4.96
N VAL A 51 -8.73 -4.14 -4.88
CA VAL A 51 -7.49 -3.44 -4.48
C VAL A 51 -7.13 -2.34 -5.47
N GLN A 52 -7.20 -2.63 -6.77
CA GLN A 52 -6.89 -1.66 -7.83
C GLN A 52 -7.84 -0.45 -7.77
N PHE A 53 -9.14 -0.72 -7.61
CA PHE A 53 -10.15 0.32 -7.46
C PHE A 53 -9.88 1.18 -6.23
N GLY A 54 -9.61 0.55 -5.08
CA GLY A 54 -9.21 1.24 -3.86
C GLY A 54 -8.00 2.14 -4.06
N PHE A 55 -6.96 1.64 -4.74
CA PHE A 55 -5.76 2.41 -5.05
C PHE A 55 -6.03 3.60 -5.96
N ILE A 56 -6.87 3.44 -6.99
CA ILE A 56 -7.28 4.54 -7.87
C ILE A 56 -8.04 5.61 -7.07
N VAL A 57 -9.02 5.21 -6.27
CA VAL A 57 -9.79 6.13 -5.41
C VAL A 57 -8.87 6.83 -4.42
N GLY A 58 -7.98 6.10 -3.76
CA GLY A 58 -6.99 6.67 -2.83
C GLY A 58 -6.08 7.67 -3.51
N THR A 59 -5.56 7.34 -4.70
CA THR A 59 -4.68 8.24 -5.46
C THR A 59 -5.42 9.53 -5.83
N LEU A 60 -6.67 9.41 -6.29
CA LEU A 60 -7.51 10.56 -6.64
C LEU A 60 -7.80 11.43 -5.42
N VAL A 61 -8.16 10.85 -4.27
CA VAL A 61 -8.38 11.59 -3.02
C VAL A 61 -7.11 12.30 -2.56
N PHE A 62 -5.96 11.62 -2.60
CA PHE A 62 -4.68 12.18 -2.19
C PHE A 62 -4.24 13.32 -3.11
N ALA A 63 -4.49 13.19 -4.42
CA ALA A 63 -4.19 14.22 -5.40
C ALA A 63 -5.12 15.43 -5.27
N LEU A 64 -6.45 15.24 -5.22
CA LEU A 64 -7.42 16.32 -5.11
C LEU A 64 -7.28 17.13 -3.83
N LEU A 65 -6.98 16.46 -2.72
CA LEU A 65 -6.77 17.11 -1.42
C LEU A 65 -5.32 17.50 -1.16
N THR A 66 -4.44 17.28 -2.15
CA THR A 66 -2.99 17.53 -2.09
C THR A 66 -2.35 17.05 -0.78
N ILE A 67 -2.78 15.88 -0.29
CA ILE A 67 -2.48 15.40 1.08
C ILE A 67 -0.97 15.34 1.32
N SER A 68 -0.23 14.81 0.35
CA SER A 68 1.23 14.66 0.43
C SER A 68 1.99 15.98 0.29
N ASP A 69 1.34 17.05 -0.16
CA ASP A 69 1.92 18.39 -0.24
C ASP A 69 1.52 19.23 0.97
N ARG A 70 0.33 19.01 1.52
CA ARG A 70 -0.21 19.71 2.70
C ARG A 70 0.39 19.17 4.02
N PHE A 71 0.67 17.88 4.09
CA PHE A 71 1.24 17.23 5.26
C PHE A 71 2.61 16.66 4.94
N SER A 72 3.44 16.45 5.98
CA SER A 72 4.76 15.82 5.82
C SER A 72 4.61 14.44 5.15
N PRO A 73 5.25 14.18 4.00
CA PRO A 73 5.17 12.91 3.29
C PRO A 73 5.48 11.70 4.18
N SER A 74 6.49 11.81 5.06
CA SER A 74 6.84 10.74 6.00
C SER A 74 5.72 10.43 7.00
N LYS A 75 4.97 11.44 7.48
CA LYS A 75 3.82 11.23 8.37
C LYS A 75 2.65 10.59 7.62
N VAL A 76 2.38 11.05 6.40
CA VAL A 76 1.34 10.48 5.54
C VAL A 76 1.64 9.00 5.26
N PHE A 77 2.88 8.69 4.86
CA PHE A 77 3.35 7.32 4.66
C PHE A 77 3.15 6.47 5.91
N PHE A 78 3.59 6.96 7.08
CA PHE A 78 3.49 6.21 8.33
C PHE A 78 2.03 5.91 8.74
N VAL A 79 1.15 6.90 8.66
CA VAL A 79 -0.27 6.73 8.98
C VAL A 79 -0.94 5.73 8.03
N CYS A 80 -0.65 5.83 6.72
CA CYS A 80 -1.19 4.91 5.74
C CYS A 80 -0.63 3.49 5.90
N ALA A 81 0.66 3.36 6.21
CA ALA A 81 1.27 2.06 6.51
C ALA A 81 0.62 1.40 7.72
N LEU A 82 0.40 2.14 8.81
CA LEU A 82 -0.26 1.62 10.00
C LEU A 82 -1.72 1.26 9.74
N ALA A 83 -2.48 2.15 9.10
CA ALA A 83 -3.88 1.89 8.76
C ALA A 83 -4.03 0.71 7.79
N GLY A 84 -3.19 0.63 6.76
CA GLY A 84 -3.15 -0.49 5.82
C GLY A 84 -2.80 -1.81 6.50
N ALA A 85 -1.84 -1.81 7.43
CA ALA A 85 -1.51 -3.00 8.22
C ALA A 85 -2.67 -3.43 9.12
N LEU A 86 -3.37 -2.49 9.77
CA LEU A 86 -4.52 -2.80 10.61
C LEU A 86 -5.69 -3.37 9.80
N VAL A 87 -6.00 -2.79 8.64
CA VAL A 87 -7.03 -3.32 7.73
C VAL A 87 -6.64 -4.69 7.19
N ASN A 88 -5.37 -4.89 6.84
CA ASN A 88 -4.93 -6.21 6.39
C ASN A 88 -4.98 -7.25 7.52
N PHE A 89 -4.64 -6.86 8.75
CA PHE A 89 -4.75 -7.73 9.91
C PHE A 89 -6.20 -8.10 10.22
N SER A 90 -7.14 -7.17 10.04
CA SER A 90 -8.56 -7.44 10.32
C SER A 90 -9.16 -8.51 9.41
N ILE A 91 -8.59 -8.76 8.22
CA ILE A 91 -8.99 -9.87 7.33
C ILE A 91 -8.91 -11.23 8.06
N THR A 92 -7.99 -11.40 9.00
CA THR A 92 -7.82 -12.67 9.74
C THR A 92 -8.97 -12.99 10.69
N PHE A 93 -9.82 -12.02 11.03
CA PHE A 93 -10.98 -12.20 11.93
C PHE A 93 -12.31 -12.29 11.17
N VAL A 94 -12.27 -12.19 9.85
CA VAL A 94 -13.47 -12.21 9.02
C VAL A 94 -13.93 -13.64 8.80
N SER A 95 -15.21 -13.91 9.07
CA SER A 95 -15.85 -15.20 8.79
C SER A 95 -16.58 -15.24 7.45
N SER A 96 -16.66 -14.11 6.74
CA SER A 96 -17.47 -13.98 5.53
C SER A 96 -16.68 -13.47 4.33
N GLY A 97 -16.74 -14.21 3.22
CA GLY A 97 -16.03 -13.87 1.98
C GLY A 97 -16.43 -12.51 1.39
N TRP A 98 -17.65 -12.02 1.64
CA TRP A 98 -18.10 -10.71 1.14
C TRP A 98 -17.34 -9.54 1.79
N LEU A 99 -16.86 -9.71 3.03
CA LEU A 99 -16.09 -8.68 3.74
C LEU A 99 -14.66 -8.53 3.19
N LEU A 100 -14.17 -9.53 2.46
CA LEU A 100 -12.86 -9.46 1.82
C LEU A 100 -12.79 -8.34 0.77
N PHE A 101 -13.88 -8.10 0.03
CA PHE A 101 -13.92 -7.08 -1.02
C PHE A 101 -13.66 -5.67 -0.46
N PRO A 102 -14.46 -5.12 0.49
CA PRO A 102 -14.21 -3.79 1.02
C PRO A 102 -12.87 -3.71 1.77
N LEU A 103 -12.46 -4.74 2.52
CA LEU A 103 -11.17 -4.74 3.22
C LEU A 103 -9.99 -4.67 2.25
N ARG A 104 -10.02 -5.47 1.17
CA ARG A 104 -9.02 -5.42 0.10
C ARG A 104 -9.04 -4.06 -0.62
N GLY A 105 -10.22 -3.47 -0.80
CA GLY A 105 -10.37 -2.12 -1.31
C GLY A 105 -9.70 -1.07 -0.41
N PHE A 106 -9.91 -1.15 0.91
CA PHE A 106 -9.25 -0.26 1.86
C PHE A 106 -7.72 -0.46 1.91
N VAL A 107 -7.22 -1.69 1.79
CA VAL A 107 -5.77 -1.94 1.62
C VAL A 107 -5.26 -1.21 0.36
N GLY A 108 -5.99 -1.32 -0.75
CA GLY A 108 -5.70 -0.57 -1.98
C GLY A 108 -5.66 0.95 -1.75
N PHE A 109 -6.65 1.49 -1.05
CA PHE A 109 -6.72 2.92 -0.73
C PHE A 109 -5.50 3.40 0.05
N PHE A 110 -5.09 2.67 1.10
CA PHE A 110 -3.92 3.04 1.89
C PHE A 110 -2.60 2.88 1.12
N LEU A 111 -2.52 1.94 0.17
CA LEU A 111 -1.35 1.82 -0.71
C LEU A 111 -1.10 3.09 -1.55
N ALA A 112 -2.13 3.88 -1.87
CA ALA A 112 -1.96 5.18 -2.53
C ALA A 112 -1.20 6.20 -1.66
N GLY A 113 -1.32 6.10 -0.34
CA GLY A 113 -0.55 6.90 0.61
C GLY A 113 0.84 6.35 0.93
N ILE A 114 1.20 5.20 0.35
CA ILE A 114 2.47 4.52 0.59
C ILE A 114 3.33 4.60 -0.69
N TYR A 115 2.83 4.14 -1.83
CA TYR A 115 3.65 3.97 -3.04
C TYR A 115 4.04 5.32 -3.69
N PRO A 116 3.10 6.19 -4.12
CA PRO A 116 3.42 7.56 -4.57
C PRO A 116 4.20 8.39 -3.54
N VAL A 117 3.82 8.28 -2.26
CA VAL A 117 4.39 9.09 -1.18
C VAL A 117 5.81 8.64 -0.83
N GLY A 118 6.07 7.33 -0.82
CA GLY A 118 7.41 6.77 -0.66
C GLY A 118 8.36 7.22 -1.77
N MET A 119 7.88 7.23 -3.02
CA MET A 119 8.65 7.78 -4.14
C MET A 119 8.95 9.28 -3.96
N LYS A 120 7.99 10.06 -3.46
CA LYS A 120 8.20 11.48 -3.11
C LYS A 120 9.26 11.66 -2.01
N ILE A 121 9.18 10.87 -0.93
CA ILE A 121 10.18 10.92 0.15
C ILE A 121 11.58 10.61 -0.40
N SER A 122 11.70 9.58 -1.24
CA SER A 122 12.97 9.26 -1.88
C SER A 122 13.47 10.40 -2.77
N SER A 123 12.63 11.00 -3.61
CA SER A 123 13.05 12.11 -4.46
C SER A 123 13.49 13.34 -3.66
N ASP A 124 12.80 13.64 -2.55
CA ASP A 124 13.12 14.78 -1.68
C ASP A 124 14.51 14.62 -1.02
N TYR A 125 14.92 13.39 -0.69
CA TYR A 125 16.24 13.12 -0.09
C TYR A 125 17.37 12.96 -1.12
N PHE A 126 17.07 12.75 -2.41
CA PHE A 126 18.04 12.43 -3.45
C PHE A 126 17.87 13.30 -4.72
N GLU A 127 18.08 14.62 -4.61
CA GLU A 127 18.06 15.57 -5.74
C GLU A 127 19.05 15.24 -6.88
N LYS A 128 20.23 14.67 -6.56
CA LYS A 128 21.23 14.21 -7.55
C LYS A 128 21.48 12.71 -7.39
N GLY A 129 21.12 11.93 -8.40
CA GLY A 129 21.29 10.46 -8.41
C GLY A 129 19.99 9.65 -8.36
N LEU A 130 18.84 10.28 -8.66
CA LEU A 130 17.51 9.67 -8.64
C LEU A 130 17.43 8.33 -9.38
N GLY A 131 18.15 8.17 -10.50
CA GLY A 131 18.20 6.92 -11.26
C GLY A 131 18.92 5.75 -10.57
N LYS A 132 19.56 5.94 -9.41
CA LYS A 132 20.07 4.85 -8.54
C LYS A 132 19.15 4.57 -7.34
N ALA A 133 18.11 5.39 -7.13
CA ALA A 133 17.18 5.31 -6.00
C ALA A 133 15.76 4.86 -6.39
N LEU A 134 15.43 4.95 -7.68
CA LEU A 134 14.26 4.33 -8.34
C LEU A 134 14.70 3.04 -9.03
#